data_AF-A0AAU6A3G3-F1
#
_entry.id   AF-A0AAU6A3G3-F1
#
_cell.length_a   1.000
_cell.length_b   1.000
_cell.length_c   1.000
_cell.angle_alpha   90.00
_cell.angle_beta   90.00
_cell.angle_gamma   90.00
#
_symmetry.space_group_name_H-M   'P 1'
#
loop_
_entity.id
_entity.type
_entity.pdbx_description
1 polymer ?
#
loop_
_entity_poly.entity_id
_entity_poly.type
_entity_poly.pdbx_seq_one_letter_code
_entity_poly.pdbx_strand_id
1 'polypeptide(L)'
;MDSARWAASSGKPTRPREFAKPWTDEIVRAADVVVTMGCGDACPVFPGKRYLDWTLDDPAGKTVDDVRPIRDDIERRVRGLLDDLGVPAQH
;
A
#
# COMPACT_ATOMS: atom_id res chain seq x y z
N MET A 1 -17.05 9.95 -9.72
CA MET A 1 -16.06 10.83 -9.06
C MET A 1 -14.70 10.33 -9.49
N ASP A 2 -14.14 10.93 -10.53
CA ASP A 2 -12.94 10.45 -11.22
C ASP A 2 -11.66 10.68 -10.41
N SER A 3 -10.77 9.68 -10.36
CA SER A 3 -9.45 9.74 -9.70
C SER A 3 -8.60 10.94 -10.12
N ALA A 4 -8.88 11.52 -11.29
CA ALA A 4 -8.21 12.71 -11.80
C ALA A 4 -8.47 13.99 -10.99
N ARG A 5 -9.58 14.08 -10.24
CA ARG A 5 -9.96 15.31 -9.53
C ARG A 5 -9.26 15.51 -8.19
N TRP A 6 -8.69 14.45 -7.60
CA TRP A 6 -8.04 14.50 -6.28
C TRP A 6 -6.66 15.18 -6.34
N ALA A 7 -5.84 14.85 -7.34
CA ALA A 7 -4.46 15.34 -7.48
C ALA A 7 -4.35 16.85 -7.75
N ALA A 8 -5.40 17.48 -8.28
CA ALA A 8 -5.34 18.88 -8.74
C ALA A 8 -5.44 19.92 -7.61
N SER A 9 -5.81 19.55 -6.38
CA SER A 9 -6.10 20.51 -5.29
C SER A 9 -4.91 20.86 -4.39
N SER A 10 -3.82 20.11 -4.47
CA SER A 10 -2.63 20.30 -3.63
C SER A 10 -1.43 20.54 -4.53
N GLY A 11 -0.85 21.75 -4.55
CA GLY A 11 0.30 22.15 -5.37
C GLY A 11 1.61 21.41 -5.06
N LYS A 12 1.60 20.08 -5.09
CA LYS A 12 2.77 19.19 -5.06
C LYS A 12 3.17 18.83 -6.50
N PRO A 13 4.47 18.63 -6.77
CA PRO A 13 4.93 18.17 -8.08
C PRO A 13 4.17 16.90 -8.48
N THR A 14 3.63 16.88 -9.69
CA THR A 14 2.78 15.80 -10.20
C THR A 14 3.60 14.52 -10.29
N ARG A 15 3.39 13.60 -9.34
CA ARG A 15 3.84 12.21 -9.50
C ARG A 15 3.25 11.68 -10.81
N PRO A 16 3.98 10.83 -11.57
CA PRO A 16 3.39 10.17 -12.73
C PRO A 16 2.08 9.53 -12.29
N ARG A 17 1.03 9.66 -13.11
CA ARG A 17 -0.30 9.11 -12.82
C ARG A 17 -0.13 7.69 -12.29
N GLU A 18 -0.44 7.50 -11.02
CA GLU A 18 -0.45 6.17 -10.42
C GLU A 18 -1.62 5.39 -11.02
N PHE A 19 -1.33 4.20 -11.55
CA PHE A 19 -2.32 3.28 -12.08
C PHE A 19 -2.02 1.88 -11.55
N ALA A 20 -3.03 1.03 -11.47
CA ALA A 20 -2.88 -0.34 -11.01
C ALA A 20 -1.88 -1.09 -11.91
N LYS A 21 -0.79 -1.56 -11.30
CA LYS A 21 0.22 -2.38 -11.98
C LYS A 21 0.06 -3.83 -11.51
N PRO A 22 -0.15 -4.79 -12.41
CA PRO A 22 -0.07 -6.19 -12.03
C PRO A 22 1.36 -6.48 -11.53
N TRP A 23 1.47 -7.34 -10.54
CA TRP A 23 2.76 -7.85 -10.08
C TRP A 23 3.12 -9.13 -10.84
N THR A 24 4.41 -9.46 -10.89
CA THR A 24 4.93 -10.71 -11.45
C THR A 24 5.66 -11.50 -10.37
N ASP A 25 5.79 -12.82 -10.53
CA ASP A 25 6.54 -13.67 -9.61
C ASP A 25 7.95 -13.15 -9.30
N GLU A 26 8.61 -12.54 -10.29
CA GLU A 26 9.93 -11.94 -10.14
C GLU A 26 9.93 -10.81 -9.10
N ILE A 27 8.90 -9.96 -9.11
CA ILE A 27 8.75 -8.87 -8.13
C ILE A 27 8.63 -9.45 -6.72
N VAL A 28 7.82 -10.50 -6.55
CA VAL A 28 7.65 -11.15 -5.24
C VAL A 28 8.94 -11.81 -4.80
N ARG A 29 9.65 -12.50 -5.71
CA ARG A 29 10.96 -13.12 -5.45
C ARG A 29 12.04 -12.11 -5.05
N ALA A 30 11.98 -10.88 -5.56
CA ALA A 30 12.91 -9.82 -5.18
C ALA A 30 12.59 -9.15 -3.84
N ALA A 31 11.36 -9.25 -3.34
CA ALA A 31 10.93 -8.58 -2.11
C ALA A 31 11.35 -9.32 -0.83
N ASP A 32 11.72 -8.59 0.22
CA ASP A 32 11.97 -9.15 1.56
C ASP A 32 10.67 -9.39 2.35
N VAL A 33 9.70 -8.49 2.16
CA VAL A 33 8.40 -8.50 2.83
C VAL A 33 7.29 -8.35 1.79
N VAL A 34 6.25 -9.17 1.90
CA VAL A 34 5.05 -9.12 1.07
C VAL A 34 3.86 -8.80 1.97
N VAL A 35 3.14 -7.72 1.66
CA VAL A 35 1.97 -7.27 2.44
C VAL A 35 0.71 -7.43 1.60
N THR A 36 -0.26 -8.20 2.10
CA THR A 36 -1.59 -8.36 1.50
C THR A 36 -2.61 -7.51 2.24
N MET A 37 -3.55 -6.91 1.51
CA MET A 37 -4.60 -6.04 2.05
C MET A 37 -5.98 -6.44 1.50
N GLY A 38 -6.35 -7.71 1.64
CA GLY A 38 -7.68 -8.21 1.25
C GLY A 38 -7.79 -8.91 -0.11
N CYS A 39 -6.69 -9.34 -0.72
CA CYS A 39 -6.73 -10.14 -1.96
C CYS A 39 -6.96 -11.66 -1.74
N GLY A 40 -6.90 -12.15 -0.49
CA GLY A 40 -6.94 -13.59 -0.19
C GLY A 40 -5.67 -14.36 -0.59
N ASP A 41 -5.72 -15.71 -0.49
CA ASP A 41 -4.65 -16.70 -0.75
C ASP A 41 -4.13 -16.76 -2.21
N ALA A 42 -4.30 -15.69 -2.98
CA ALA A 42 -3.99 -15.65 -4.41
C ALA A 42 -2.48 -15.57 -4.72
N CYS A 43 -1.62 -15.42 -3.70
CA CYS A 43 -0.18 -15.28 -3.88
C CYS A 43 0.55 -16.61 -3.62
N PRO A 44 1.41 -17.09 -4.56
CA PRO A 44 2.31 -18.20 -4.28
C PRO A 44 3.23 -17.84 -3.11
N VAL A 45 3.35 -18.74 -2.14
CA VAL A 45 4.24 -18.54 -0.98
C VAL A 45 5.66 -18.95 -1.36
N PHE A 46 6.55 -17.97 -1.47
CA PHE A 46 7.98 -18.18 -1.65
C PHE A 46 8.69 -18.27 -0.29
N PRO A 47 9.58 -19.26 -0.09
CA PRO A 47 10.33 -19.42 1.15
C PRO A 47 11.30 -18.25 1.38
N GLY A 48 11.57 -17.95 2.65
CA GLY A 48 12.52 -16.91 3.06
C GLY A 48 11.96 -15.48 3.04
N LYS A 49 10.64 -15.30 2.84
CA LYS A 49 9.97 -14.00 2.86
C LYS A 49 9.05 -13.86 4.06
N ARG A 50 8.94 -12.65 4.59
CA ARG A 50 7.94 -12.31 5.61
C ARG A 50 6.64 -11.93 4.90
N TYR A 51 5.57 -12.68 5.15
CA TYR A 51 4.24 -12.35 4.67
C TYR A 51 3.44 -11.70 5.79
N LEU A 52 2.81 -10.57 5.50
CA LEU A 52 1.92 -9.86 6.41
C LEU A 52 0.54 -9.75 5.76
N ASP A 53 -0.49 -10.14 6.49
CA ASP A 53 -1.86 -9.91 6.08
C ASP A 53 -2.48 -8.80 6.92
N TRP A 54 -2.83 -7.70 6.26
CA TRP A 54 -3.42 -6.53 6.86
C TRP A 54 -4.89 -6.46 6.49
N THR A 55 -5.75 -6.88 7.42
CA THR A 55 -7.18 -6.62 7.30
C THR A 55 -7.43 -5.11 7.37
N LEU A 56 -8.01 -4.58 6.31
CA LEU A 56 -8.37 -3.17 6.12
C LEU A 56 -9.72 -3.11 5.42
N ASP A 57 -10.48 -2.05 5.70
CA ASP A 57 -11.71 -1.79 4.96
C ASP A 57 -11.40 -1.42 3.50
N ASP A 58 -12.23 -1.90 2.56
CA ASP A 58 -12.13 -1.50 1.16
C ASP A 58 -12.52 0.00 1.00
N PRO A 59 -11.62 0.85 0.47
CA PRO A 59 -11.92 2.25 0.20
C PRO A 59 -12.83 2.46 -1.02
N ALA A 60 -13.10 1.44 -1.84
CA ALA A 60 -13.91 1.56 -3.04
C ALA A 60 -15.31 2.11 -2.72
N GLY A 61 -15.70 3.18 -3.42
CA GLY A 61 -17.01 3.82 -3.26
C GLY A 61 -17.18 4.68 -2.00
N LYS A 62 -16.17 4.75 -1.12
CA LYS A 62 -16.21 5.59 0.09
C LYS A 62 -15.86 7.06 -0.21
N THR A 63 -16.27 7.98 0.66
CA THR A 63 -15.90 9.39 0.55
C THR A 63 -14.43 9.62 0.95
N VAL A 64 -13.86 10.78 0.61
CA VAL A 64 -12.48 11.10 1.01
C VAL A 64 -12.31 11.08 2.53
N ASP A 65 -13.31 11.55 3.28
CA ASP A 65 -13.23 11.60 4.74
C ASP A 65 -13.29 10.20 5.36
N ASP A 66 -14.01 9.27 4.73
CA ASP A 66 -14.03 7.86 5.13
C ASP A 66 -12.74 7.11 4.75
N VAL A 67 -12.05 7.55 3.68
CA VAL A 67 -10.79 6.94 3.21
C VAL A 67 -9.60 7.41 4.04
N ARG A 68 -9.61 8.64 4.56
CA ARG A 68 -8.50 9.20 5.37
C ARG A 68 -8.10 8.29 6.55
N PRO A 69 -9.02 7.78 7.39
CA PRO A 69 -8.68 6.84 8.45
C PRO A 69 -8.01 5.56 7.95
N ILE A 70 -8.43 5.02 6.80
CA ILE A 70 -7.84 3.81 6.20
C ILE A 70 -6.38 4.09 5.81
N ARG A 71 -6.13 5.22 5.14
CA ARG A 71 -4.78 5.66 4.77
C ARG A 71 -3.91 5.87 6.01
N ASP A 72 -4.45 6.50 7.05
CA ASP A 72 -3.69 6.82 8.26
C ASP A 72 -3.34 5.54 9.05
N ASP A 73 -4.20 4.52 9.02
CA ASP A 73 -3.88 3.19 9.55
C ASP A 73 -2.76 2.51 8.74
N ILE A 74 -2.83 2.55 7.40
CA ILE A 74 -1.76 2.05 6.53
C ILE A 74 -0.44 2.77 6.85
N GLU A 75 -0.45 4.09 6.99
CA GLU A 75 0.74 4.88 7.33
C GLU A 75 1.36 4.42 8.66
N ARG A 76 0.53 4.28 9.69
CA ARG A 76 1.00 3.80 11.01
C ARG A 76 1.64 2.42 10.93
N ARG A 77 1.01 1.47 10.21
CA ARG A 77 1.53 0.11 10.05
C ARG A 77 2.83 0.09 9.23
N VAL A 78 2.93 0.89 8.18
CA VAL A 78 4.16 1.04 7.38
C VAL A 78 5.29 1.60 8.22
N ARG A 79 5.05 2.63 9.04
CA ARG A 79 6.07 3.20 9.93
C ARG A 79 6.60 2.16 10.92
N GLY A 80 5.71 1.43 11.59
CA GLY A 80 6.12 0.34 12.49
C GLY A 80 6.90 -0.76 11.77
N LEU A 81 6.53 -1.10 10.53
CA LEU A 81 7.27 -2.07 9.72
C LEU A 81 8.67 -1.57 9.35
N LEU A 82 8.84 -0.29 9.04
CA LEU A 82 10.16 0.28 8.75
C LEU A 82 11.05 0.25 9.99
N ASP A 83 10.49 0.57 11.17
CA ASP A 83 11.20 0.48 12.44
C ASP A 83 11.63 -0.97 12.74
N ASP A 84 10.73 -1.95 12.56
CA ASP A 84 11.01 -3.40 12.67
C ASP A 84 12.17 -3.85 11.76
N LEU A 85 12.26 -3.25 10.56
CA LEU A 85 13.29 -3.56 9.56
C LEU A 85 14.58 -2.75 9.77
N GLY A 86 14.63 -1.84 10.75
CA GLY A 86 15.76 -0.95 10.98
C GLY A 86 15.99 0.07 9.84
N VAL A 87 14.96 0.35 9.05
CA VAL A 87 15.02 1.32 7.94
C VAL A 87 14.65 2.69 8.47
N PRO A 88 15.54 3.70 8.41
CA PRO A 88 15.22 5.03 8.90
C PRO A 88 14.14 5.67 8.02
N ALA A 89 12.94 5.83 8.56
CA ALA A 89 11.88 6.59 7.92
C ALA A 89 12.18 8.09 8.06
N GLN A 90 12.38 8.80 6.95
CA GLN A 90 12.46 10.26 6.98
C GLN A 90 11.03 10.80 7.22
N HIS A 91 10.80 11.41 8.38
CA HIS A 91 9.53 12.04 8.77
C HIS A 91 9.40 13.46 8.22
#